data_AF-A0A6J8A4P4-F1
#
_entry.id   AF-A0A6J8A4P4-F1
#
_cell.length_a   1.000
_cell.length_b   1.000
_cell.length_c   1.000
_cell.angle_alpha   90.00
_cell.angle_beta   90.00
_cell.angle_gamma   90.00
#
_symmetry.space_group_name_H-M   'P 1'
#
loop_
_entity.id
_entity.type
_entity.pdbx_description
1 polymer ?
#
loop_
_entity_poly.entity_id
_entity_poly.type
_entity_poly.pdbx_seq_one_letter_code
_entity_poly.pdbx_strand_id
1 'polypeptide(L)'
;MFLKMKMFSCPEEFCKRTFMKYGNLLKHLDIGKHSKPKMTQNLSDRTKVLYSIQIENKVVKYTYVNALTVDSTDTSKFPKGWALKLKRELKKFTQSQKNFMTDKFEIGERSGQKCDPDDVSTLMRSVKDEHGRRLFKPVEFLSTSQIASFFSRLALKKRKTSLQEYSEEDQDAENDAVNFRHLTDLANV
;
A
#
# COMPACT_ATOMS: atom_id res chain seq x y z
N MET A 1 -53.50 12.22 -29.25
CA MET A 1 -53.67 10.82 -28.83
C MET A 1 -52.50 10.01 -29.36
N PHE A 2 -51.61 9.54 -28.49
CA PHE A 2 -50.53 8.63 -28.90
C PHE A 2 -51.08 7.20 -28.98
N LEU A 3 -51.14 6.64 -30.19
CA LEU A 3 -51.50 5.23 -30.39
C LEU A 3 -50.46 4.33 -29.72
N LYS A 4 -50.88 3.60 -28.68
CA LYS A 4 -50.05 2.58 -28.03
C LYS A 4 -49.91 1.39 -29.00
N MET A 5 -48.84 1.35 -29.79
CA MET A 5 -48.58 0.23 -30.69
C MET A 5 -48.31 -1.05 -29.87
N LYS A 6 -49.10 -2.10 -30.12
CA LYS A 6 -48.95 -3.39 -29.45
C LYS A 6 -47.80 -4.17 -30.08
N MET A 7 -46.69 -4.28 -29.38
CA MET A 7 -45.55 -5.14 -29.74
C MET A 7 -45.78 -6.58 -29.27
N PHE A 8 -45.38 -7.56 -30.07
CA PHE A 8 -45.39 -8.98 -29.75
C PHE A 8 -43.97 -9.47 -29.47
N SER A 9 -43.73 -10.05 -28.30
CA SER A 9 -42.45 -10.65 -27.92
C SER A 9 -42.44 -12.15 -28.20
N CYS A 10 -41.25 -12.70 -28.47
CA CYS A 10 -41.07 -14.15 -28.55
C CYS A 10 -41.26 -14.79 -27.15
N PRO A 11 -42.01 -15.91 -27.04
CA PRO A 11 -42.18 -16.64 -25.79
C PRO A 11 -40.97 -17.53 -25.41
N GLU A 12 -40.01 -17.71 -26.32
CA GLU A 12 -38.84 -18.55 -26.09
C GLU A 12 -37.86 -17.92 -25.10
N GLU A 13 -37.42 -18.70 -24.10
CA GLU A 13 -36.46 -18.27 -23.09
C GLU A 13 -35.22 -17.63 -23.73
N PHE A 14 -34.87 -16.44 -23.24
CA PHE A 14 -33.76 -15.62 -23.70
C PHE A 14 -33.85 -15.05 -25.14
N CYS A 15 -34.95 -15.25 -25.89
CA CYS A 15 -35.11 -14.62 -27.20
C CYS A 15 -35.53 -13.15 -27.06
N LYS A 16 -34.66 -12.21 -27.45
CA LYS A 16 -34.94 -10.77 -27.33
C LYS A 16 -35.70 -10.15 -28.51
N ARG A 17 -36.23 -10.95 -29.44
CA ARG A 17 -36.91 -10.42 -30.64
C ARG A 17 -38.32 -9.94 -30.32
N THR A 18 -38.63 -8.73 -30.78
CA THR A 18 -39.96 -8.12 -30.72
C THR A 18 -40.46 -7.78 -32.12
N PHE A 19 -41.77 -7.86 -32.32
CA PHE A 19 -42.42 -7.72 -33.61
C PHE A 19 -43.61 -6.77 -33.53
N MET A 20 -43.78 -5.93 -34.55
CA MET A 20 -44.92 -5.00 -34.63
C MET A 20 -46.22 -5.68 -35.08
N LYS A 21 -46.12 -6.84 -35.74
CA LYS A 21 -47.26 -7.60 -36.27
C LYS A 21 -47.20 -9.04 -35.78
N TYR A 22 -48.34 -9.61 -35.43
CA TYR A 22 -48.45 -10.99 -34.96
C TYR A 22 -47.97 -12.00 -36.02
N GLY A 23 -48.28 -11.78 -37.30
CA GLY A 23 -47.83 -12.66 -38.38
C GLY A 23 -46.29 -12.73 -38.53
N ASN A 24 -45.56 -11.68 -38.11
CA ASN A 24 -44.10 -11.71 -38.11
C ASN A 24 -43.55 -12.52 -36.93
N LEU A 25 -44.25 -12.52 -35.78
CA LEU A 25 -43.94 -13.42 -34.66
C LEU A 25 -44.16 -14.87 -35.08
N LEU A 26 -45.29 -15.20 -35.72
CA LEU A 26 -45.55 -16.56 -36.19
C LEU A 26 -44.48 -17.06 -37.16
N LYS A 27 -44.14 -16.26 -38.18
CA LYS A 27 -43.04 -16.60 -39.11
C LYS A 27 -41.71 -16.80 -38.38
N HIS A 28 -41.43 -15.99 -37.35
CA HIS A 28 -40.22 -16.16 -36.55
C HIS A 28 -40.21 -17.50 -35.78
N LEU A 29 -41.36 -17.91 -35.23
CA LEU A 29 -41.54 -19.20 -34.57
C LEU A 29 -41.39 -20.36 -35.56
N ASP A 30 -42.01 -20.28 -36.73
CA ASP A 30 -41.93 -21.31 -37.78
C ASP A 30 -40.49 -21.50 -38.30
N ILE A 31 -39.73 -20.40 -38.41
CA ILE A 31 -38.33 -20.44 -38.86
C ILE A 31 -37.38 -20.92 -37.74
N GLY A 32 -37.76 -20.77 -36.46
CA GLY A 32 -36.96 -21.21 -35.30
C GLY A 32 -35.64 -20.46 -35.08
N LYS A 33 -35.36 -19.38 -35.81
CA LYS A 33 -34.11 -18.60 -35.66
C LYS A 33 -34.18 -17.63 -34.47
N HIS A 34 -34.06 -18.16 -33.26
CA HIS A 34 -34.07 -17.39 -32.01
C HIS A 34 -32.76 -16.64 -31.77
N SER A 35 -32.87 -15.35 -31.42
CA SER A 35 -31.74 -14.50 -31.07
C SER A 35 -31.45 -14.65 -29.58
N LYS A 36 -30.80 -15.74 -29.20
CA LYS A 36 -30.33 -15.95 -27.84
C LYS A 36 -29.09 -15.06 -27.62
N PRO A 37 -29.01 -14.27 -26.54
CA PRO A 37 -27.77 -13.58 -26.20
C PRO A 37 -26.68 -14.66 -26.06
N LYS A 38 -25.54 -14.45 -26.72
CA LYS A 38 -24.36 -15.24 -26.45
C LYS A 38 -24.04 -15.01 -24.98
N MET A 39 -24.34 -15.98 -24.13
CA MET A 39 -23.94 -15.95 -22.74
C MET A 39 -22.41 -16.00 -22.75
N THR A 40 -21.77 -14.84 -22.72
CA THR A 40 -20.34 -14.73 -22.45
C THR A 40 -20.21 -15.11 -20.99
N GLN A 41 -20.07 -16.41 -20.70
CA GLN A 41 -19.64 -16.81 -19.37
C GLN A 41 -18.38 -16.01 -19.10
N ASN A 42 -18.44 -15.11 -18.12
CA ASN A 42 -17.25 -14.39 -17.69
C ASN A 42 -16.24 -15.46 -17.21
N LEU A 43 -14.95 -15.19 -17.35
CA LEU A 43 -13.92 -16.18 -17.00
C LEU A 43 -14.13 -16.71 -15.56
N SER A 44 -14.54 -15.84 -14.63
CA SER A 44 -14.84 -16.19 -13.24
C SER A 44 -16.00 -17.18 -13.10
N ASP A 45 -17.11 -17.00 -13.82
CA ASP A 45 -18.28 -17.89 -13.76
C ASP A 45 -17.89 -19.26 -14.31
N ARG A 46 -17.14 -19.28 -15.41
CA ARG A 46 -16.58 -20.52 -15.96
C ARG A 46 -15.62 -21.19 -14.97
N THR A 47 -14.75 -20.42 -14.31
CA THR A 47 -13.83 -20.95 -13.29
C THR A 47 -14.58 -21.52 -12.09
N LYS A 48 -15.62 -20.86 -11.60
CA LYS A 48 -16.43 -21.35 -10.48
C LYS A 48 -17.14 -22.66 -10.81
N VAL A 49 -17.72 -22.75 -12.00
CA VAL A 49 -18.39 -23.97 -12.49
C VAL A 49 -17.38 -25.11 -12.67
N LEU A 50 -16.20 -24.85 -13.26
CA LEU A 50 -15.17 -25.87 -13.39
C LEU A 50 -14.63 -26.33 -12.03
N TYR A 51 -14.46 -25.40 -11.10
CA TYR A 51 -14.01 -25.71 -9.75
C TYR A 51 -15.02 -26.55 -8.98
N SER A 52 -16.33 -26.24 -9.07
CA SER A 52 -17.37 -27.05 -8.42
C SER A 52 -17.38 -28.48 -8.95
N ILE A 53 -17.28 -28.66 -10.28
CA ILE A 53 -17.18 -29.97 -10.92
C ILE A 53 -15.93 -30.73 -10.45
N GLN A 54 -14.80 -30.04 -10.29
CA GLN A 54 -13.54 -30.65 -9.86
C GLN A 54 -13.59 -31.12 -8.40
N ILE A 55 -14.29 -30.37 -7.53
CA ILE A 55 -14.53 -30.73 -6.13
C ILE A 55 -15.47 -31.93 -6.02
N GLU A 56 -16.58 -31.92 -6.76
CA GLU A 56 -17.56 -33.02 -6.77
C GLU A 56 -16.95 -34.33 -7.26
N ASN A 57 -16.10 -34.27 -8.30
CA ASN A 57 -15.40 -35.44 -8.84
C ASN A 57 -14.18 -35.87 -8.02
N LYS A 58 -13.90 -35.23 -6.86
CA LYS A 58 -12.75 -35.51 -5.98
C LYS A 58 -11.39 -35.54 -6.71
N VAL A 59 -11.27 -34.84 -7.84
CA VAL A 59 -10.03 -34.76 -8.64
C VAL A 59 -9.03 -33.78 -8.02
N VAL A 60 -9.44 -33.02 -6.99
CA VAL A 60 -8.56 -32.15 -6.23
C VAL A 60 -7.64 -33.00 -5.34
N LYS A 61 -6.42 -33.26 -5.82
CA LYS A 61 -5.30 -33.63 -4.95
C LYS A 61 -4.91 -32.40 -4.14
N TYR A 62 -5.44 -32.28 -2.94
CA TYR A 62 -4.85 -31.38 -1.96
C TYR A 62 -3.43 -31.88 -1.69
N THR A 63 -2.41 -31.06 -1.91
CA THR A 63 -1.12 -31.27 -1.27
C THR A 63 -1.37 -31.05 0.21
N TYR A 64 -1.64 -32.14 0.94
CA TYR A 64 -1.59 -32.11 2.39
C TYR A 64 -0.15 -31.77 2.74
N VAL A 65 0.09 -30.50 3.08
CA VAL A 65 1.33 -30.13 3.75
C VAL A 65 1.26 -30.84 5.10
N ASN A 66 1.96 -31.96 5.20
CA ASN A 66 2.14 -32.67 6.46
C ASN A 66 2.54 -31.62 7.49
N ALA A 67 1.66 -31.34 8.44
CA ALA A 67 2.05 -30.67 9.67
C ALA A 67 3.01 -31.64 10.33
N LEU A 68 4.30 -31.47 10.07
CA LEU A 68 5.35 -32.22 10.74
C LEU A 68 5.15 -31.96 12.23
N THR A 69 4.75 -33.00 12.96
CA THR A 69 4.84 -33.04 14.41
C THR A 69 6.32 -33.04 14.74
N VAL A 70 6.89 -31.84 14.87
CA VAL A 70 8.26 -31.67 15.33
C VAL A 70 8.24 -31.78 16.85
N ASP A 71 8.37 -33.01 17.35
CA ASP A 71 8.91 -33.23 18.69
C ASP A 71 10.38 -32.80 18.64
N SER A 72 10.68 -31.58 19.10
CA SER A 72 12.06 -31.17 19.37
C SER A 72 12.07 -30.04 20.39
N THR A 73 12.63 -30.39 21.54
CA THR A 73 13.07 -29.52 22.62
C THR A 73 14.09 -28.49 22.13
N ASP A 74 13.64 -27.35 21.60
CA ASP A 74 14.41 -26.09 21.63
C ASP A 74 13.51 -24.91 21.19
N THR A 75 12.82 -24.30 22.14
CA THR A 75 11.87 -23.21 21.87
C THR A 75 12.53 -21.84 21.61
N SER A 76 13.84 -21.79 21.38
CA SER A 76 14.56 -20.51 21.34
C SER A 76 14.81 -19.91 19.94
N LYS A 77 14.54 -20.61 18.82
CA LYS A 77 14.99 -20.15 17.48
C LYS A 77 14.02 -20.31 16.31
N PHE A 78 12.71 -20.46 16.55
CA PHE A 78 11.77 -20.35 15.44
C PHE A 78 11.46 -18.88 15.15
N PRO A 79 11.64 -18.39 13.90
CA PRO A 79 11.20 -17.05 13.55
C PRO A 79 9.70 -16.97 13.83
N LYS A 80 9.31 -16.01 14.69
CA LYS A 80 7.92 -15.71 15.01
C LYS A 80 7.12 -15.69 13.69
N GLY A 81 6.08 -16.53 13.61
CA GLY A 81 5.37 -16.79 12.35
C GLY A 81 4.82 -15.53 11.69
N TRP A 82 4.41 -15.65 10.42
CA TRP A 82 3.91 -14.59 9.54
C TRP A 82 2.75 -13.74 10.11
N ALA A 83 2.06 -14.23 11.14
CA ALA A 83 0.98 -13.51 11.82
C ALA A 83 1.46 -12.50 12.88
N LEU A 84 2.67 -12.64 13.43
CA LEU A 84 3.15 -11.75 14.50
C LEU A 84 3.87 -10.54 13.91
N LYS A 85 3.39 -9.33 14.25
CA LYS A 85 4.08 -8.08 13.89
C LYS A 85 5.45 -8.06 14.57
N LEU A 86 6.53 -8.15 13.78
CA LEU A 86 7.86 -7.92 14.30
C LEU A 86 7.94 -6.47 14.80
N LYS A 87 8.47 -6.29 16.00
CA LYS A 87 8.84 -4.97 16.50
C LYS A 87 9.88 -4.40 15.54
N ARG A 88 9.59 -3.25 14.92
CA ARG A 88 10.57 -2.56 14.10
C ARG A 88 11.69 -2.07 15.02
N GLU A 89 12.90 -2.55 14.80
CA GLU A 89 14.08 -2.03 15.48
C GLU A 89 14.35 -0.60 14.98
N LEU A 90 14.18 0.39 15.85
CA LEU A 90 14.52 1.78 15.52
C LEU A 90 16.04 1.93 15.59
N LYS A 91 16.70 1.86 14.44
CA LYS A 91 18.14 2.16 14.34
C LYS A 91 18.37 3.66 14.51
N LYS A 92 18.98 4.05 15.63
CA LYS A 92 19.41 5.43 15.89
C LYS A 92 20.59 5.79 14.97
N PHE A 93 20.67 7.06 14.56
CA PHE A 93 21.85 7.56 13.85
C PHE A 93 23.06 7.57 14.78
N THR A 94 24.20 7.11 14.26
CA THR A 94 25.49 7.15 14.96
C THR A 94 25.99 8.58 15.09
N GLN A 95 26.93 8.81 16.01
CA GLN A 95 27.45 10.16 16.22
C GLN A 95 28.19 10.68 14.97
N SER A 96 28.96 9.82 14.30
CA SER A 96 29.66 10.21 13.06
C SER A 96 28.70 10.62 11.94
N GLN A 97 27.55 9.93 11.81
CA GLN A 97 26.50 10.31 10.85
C GLN A 97 25.92 11.68 11.18
N LYS A 98 25.62 11.93 12.46
CA LYS A 98 25.08 13.22 12.92
C LYS A 98 26.08 14.35 12.67
N ASN A 99 27.33 14.17 13.04
CA ASN A 99 28.38 15.18 12.83
C ASN A 99 28.50 15.53 11.34
N PHE A 100 28.63 14.52 10.48
CA PHE A 100 28.70 14.73 9.03
C PHE A 100 27.50 15.51 8.46
N MET A 101 26.28 15.16 8.88
CA MET A 101 25.08 15.88 8.42
C MET A 101 25.04 17.32 8.96
N THR A 102 25.39 17.54 10.23
CA THR A 102 25.44 18.87 10.83
C THR A 102 26.47 19.75 10.11
N ASP A 103 27.66 19.21 9.84
CA ASP A 103 28.71 19.93 9.11
C ASP A 103 28.22 20.36 7.72
N LYS A 104 27.53 19.47 7.00
CA LYS A 104 26.94 19.80 5.69
C LYS A 104 25.83 20.84 5.79
N PHE A 105 24.99 20.74 6.81
CA PHE A 105 23.94 21.72 7.07
C PHE A 105 24.54 23.12 7.31
N GLU A 106 25.56 23.23 8.17
CA GLU A 106 26.22 24.49 8.48
C GLU A 106 26.98 25.09 7.29
N ILE A 107 27.60 24.25 6.44
CA ILE A 107 28.20 24.72 5.18
C ILE A 107 27.14 25.36 4.29
N GLY A 108 25.96 24.75 4.21
CA GLY A 108 24.83 25.31 3.48
C GLY A 108 24.33 26.63 4.07
N GLU A 109 24.35 26.77 5.40
CA GLU A 109 24.02 28.04 6.05
C GLU A 109 25.07 29.12 5.77
N ARG A 110 26.36 28.80 5.90
CA ARG A 110 27.46 29.75 5.68
C ARG A 110 27.54 30.22 4.23
N SER A 111 27.24 29.34 3.27
CA SER A 111 27.20 29.68 1.84
C SER A 111 25.88 30.35 1.42
N GLY A 112 24.84 30.30 2.25
CA GLY A 112 23.49 30.74 1.91
C GLY A 112 22.73 29.80 0.97
N GLN A 113 23.36 28.73 0.49
CA GLN A 113 22.75 27.73 -0.39
C GLN A 113 22.60 26.39 0.35
N LYS A 114 21.36 25.95 0.55
CA LYS A 114 21.08 24.66 1.19
C LYS A 114 21.70 23.52 0.39
N CYS A 115 22.42 22.62 1.07
CA CYS A 115 22.90 21.39 0.44
C CYS A 115 21.71 20.50 0.06
N ASP A 116 21.73 19.99 -1.17
CA ASP A 116 20.73 19.04 -1.62
C ASP A 116 20.89 17.69 -0.91
N PRO A 117 19.80 17.10 -0.36
CA PRO A 117 19.89 15.82 0.34
C PRO A 117 20.41 14.66 -0.52
N ASP A 118 20.20 14.69 -1.84
CA ASP A 118 20.64 13.63 -2.76
C ASP A 118 22.15 13.71 -2.99
N ASP A 119 22.66 14.94 -3.18
CA ASP A 119 24.09 15.22 -3.25
C ASP A 119 24.80 14.77 -1.97
N VAL A 120 24.20 15.04 -0.81
CA VAL A 120 24.75 14.63 0.49
C VAL A 120 24.74 13.10 0.63
N SER A 121 23.70 12.40 0.17
CA SER A 121 23.65 10.93 0.17
C SER A 121 24.75 10.34 -0.71
N THR A 122 24.95 10.91 -1.90
CA THR A 122 26.00 10.49 -2.83
C THR A 122 27.39 10.74 -2.24
N LEU A 123 27.60 11.93 -1.67
CA LEU A 123 28.86 12.28 -1.01
C LEU A 123 29.17 11.38 0.19
N MET A 124 28.15 10.97 0.94
CA MET A 124 28.30 10.05 2.08
C MET A 124 28.91 8.70 1.67
N ARG A 125 28.75 8.28 0.41
CA ARG A 125 29.30 7.02 -0.12
C ARG A 125 30.78 7.14 -0.50
N SER A 126 31.25 8.35 -0.78
CA SER A 126 32.62 8.61 -1.27
C SER A 126 33.50 9.34 -0.25
N VAL A 127 32.93 9.87 0.84
CA VAL A 127 33.68 10.61 1.87
C VAL A 127 34.73 9.72 2.53
N LYS A 128 35.91 10.31 2.72
CA LYS A 128 37.08 9.69 3.33
C LYS A 128 37.46 10.42 4.60
N ASP A 129 38.01 9.66 5.53
CA ASP A 129 38.62 10.14 6.76
C ASP A 129 40.04 10.67 6.49
N GLU A 130 40.68 11.27 7.50
CA GLU A 130 42.04 11.85 7.41
C GLU A 130 43.10 10.84 6.94
N HIS A 131 42.89 9.56 7.26
CA HIS A 131 43.74 8.45 6.83
C HIS A 131 43.41 7.91 5.42
N GLY A 132 42.56 8.60 4.65
CA GLY A 132 42.18 8.21 3.29
C GLY A 132 41.25 6.99 3.18
N ARG A 133 40.78 6.46 4.31
CA ARG A 133 39.82 5.34 4.39
C ARG A 133 38.38 5.86 4.28
N ARG A 134 37.45 5.04 3.80
CA ARG A 134 36.02 5.41 3.75
C ARG A 134 35.50 5.71 5.15
N LEU A 135 34.85 6.87 5.32
CA LEU A 135 34.35 7.32 6.62
C LEU A 135 33.14 6.49 7.09
N PHE A 136 32.30 6.02 6.15
CA PHE A 136 31.09 5.25 6.45
C PHE A 136 31.09 3.89 5.76
N LYS A 137 30.54 2.88 6.44
CA LYS A 137 30.26 1.56 5.86
C LYS A 137 28.94 1.57 5.09
N PRO A 138 28.71 0.63 4.14
CA PRO A 138 27.45 0.56 3.40
C PRO A 138 26.19 0.46 4.27
N VAL A 139 26.29 -0.21 5.43
CA VAL A 139 25.19 -0.39 6.40
C VAL A 139 24.89 0.90 7.18
N GLU A 140 25.74 1.92 7.05
CA GLU A 140 25.64 3.23 7.68
C GLU A 140 25.27 4.32 6.67
N PHE A 141 25.05 3.99 5.40
CA PHE A 141 24.58 4.98 4.44
C PHE A 141 23.16 5.40 4.77
N LEU A 142 22.93 6.72 4.74
CA LEU A 142 21.61 7.30 4.91
C LEU A 142 20.96 7.53 3.54
N SER A 143 19.66 7.29 3.46
CA SER A 143 18.86 7.63 2.29
C SER A 143 18.66 9.14 2.19
N THR A 144 18.40 9.62 0.97
CA THR A 144 18.00 11.00 0.68
C THR A 144 16.87 11.47 1.61
N SER A 145 15.87 10.62 1.85
CA SER A 145 14.74 10.92 2.76
C SER A 145 15.16 11.05 4.23
N GLN A 146 16.10 10.21 4.71
CA GLN A 146 16.61 10.31 6.07
C GLN A 146 17.38 11.61 6.28
N ILE A 147 18.20 12.00 5.30
CA ILE A 147 18.98 13.25 5.31
C ILE A 147 18.03 14.47 5.26
N ALA A 148 17.06 14.47 4.35
CA ALA A 148 16.06 15.54 4.24
C ALA A 148 15.26 15.70 5.55
N SER A 149 14.85 14.59 6.18
CA SER A 149 14.18 14.63 7.47
C SER A 149 15.09 15.18 8.57
N PHE A 150 16.38 14.87 8.55
CA PHE A 150 17.33 15.37 9.54
C PHE A 150 17.54 16.88 9.40
N PHE A 151 17.76 17.38 8.17
CA PHE A 151 17.88 18.81 7.89
C PHE A 151 16.62 19.59 8.26
N SER A 152 15.44 19.04 7.98
CA SER A 152 14.17 19.65 8.40
C SER A 152 14.11 19.83 9.92
N ARG A 153 14.55 18.80 10.68
CA ARG A 153 14.60 18.87 12.15
C ARG A 153 15.64 19.86 12.65
N LEU A 154 16.81 19.95 12.01
CA LEU A 154 17.82 20.97 12.36
C LEU A 154 17.30 22.39 12.12
N ALA A 155 16.66 22.64 10.98
CA ALA A 155 16.06 23.93 10.67
C ALA A 155 14.91 24.28 11.62
N LEU A 156 14.08 23.31 12.01
CA LEU A 156 13.06 23.50 13.04
C LEU A 156 13.68 23.77 14.40
N LYS A 157 14.69 23.01 14.81
CA LYS A 157 15.40 23.22 16.08
C LYS A 157 15.98 24.63 16.13
N LYS A 158 16.59 25.13 15.04
CA LYS A 158 17.11 26.50 15.00
C LYS A 158 16.01 27.56 15.08
N ARG A 159 14.92 27.39 14.33
CA ARG A 159 13.75 28.28 14.44
C ARG A 159 13.18 28.28 15.85
N LYS A 160 13.12 27.11 16.47
CA LYS A 160 12.67 26.93 17.84
C LYS A 160 13.64 27.58 18.83
N THR A 161 14.95 27.42 18.70
CA THR A 161 15.93 28.13 19.56
C THR A 161 15.93 29.64 19.36
N SER A 162 15.63 30.14 18.15
CA SER A 162 15.45 31.58 17.92
C SER A 162 14.12 32.12 18.47
N LEU A 163 13.12 31.24 18.68
CA LEU A 163 11.82 31.59 19.27
C LEU A 163 11.78 31.32 20.80
N GLN A 164 12.60 30.39 21.29
CA GLN A 164 12.76 29.99 22.69
C GLN A 164 13.71 30.91 23.47
N GLU A 165 13.58 32.20 23.23
CA GLU A 165 13.52 33.18 24.32
C GLU A 165 12.14 33.11 25.04
N TYR A 166 11.25 32.20 24.62
CA TYR A 166 9.93 31.89 25.17
C TYR A 166 9.82 30.38 25.54
N SER A 167 9.38 30.04 26.76
CA SER A 167 9.77 28.83 27.52
C SER A 167 9.22 27.47 27.05
N GLU A 168 9.80 26.39 27.60
CA GLU A 168 9.56 24.97 27.31
C GLU A 168 8.31 24.37 27.98
N GLU A 169 7.58 25.12 28.81
CA GLU A 169 6.43 24.59 29.58
C GLU A 169 5.14 24.48 28.75
N ASP A 170 5.06 25.16 27.60
CA ASP A 170 3.85 25.18 26.77
C ASP A 170 3.74 24.01 25.77
N GLN A 171 4.82 23.26 25.54
CA GLN A 171 4.88 22.26 24.46
C GLN A 171 4.33 20.88 24.84
N ASP A 172 4.32 20.55 26.13
CA ASP A 172 3.68 19.32 26.61
C ASP A 172 2.14 19.51 26.67
N ALA A 173 1.67 20.72 26.97
CA ALA A 173 0.24 21.07 26.94
C ALA A 173 -0.36 21.06 25.52
N GLU A 174 0.39 21.46 24.50
CA GLU A 174 -0.10 21.52 23.13
C GLU A 174 -0.14 20.14 22.46
N ASN A 175 0.83 19.25 22.75
CA ASN A 175 0.80 17.87 22.29
C ASN A 175 -0.33 17.05 22.93
N ASP A 176 -0.61 17.28 24.22
CA ASP A 176 -1.73 16.62 24.90
C ASP A 176 -3.09 17.13 24.41
N ALA A 177 -3.20 18.43 24.09
CA ALA A 177 -4.42 19.01 23.51
C ALA A 177 -4.71 18.48 22.09
N VAL A 178 -3.69 18.28 21.27
CA VAL A 178 -3.82 17.73 19.91
C VAL A 178 -4.17 16.23 19.96
N ASN A 179 -3.60 15.48 20.91
CA ASN A 179 -3.89 14.07 21.09
C ASN A 179 -5.31 13.83 21.65
N PHE A 180 -5.80 14.70 22.55
CA PHE A 180 -7.17 14.65 23.07
C PHE A 180 -8.23 14.95 22.00
N ARG A 181 -7.97 15.91 21.10
CA ARG A 181 -8.85 16.22 19.96
C ARG A 181 -8.95 15.06 18.97
N HIS A 182 -7.82 14.40 18.68
CA HIS A 182 -7.81 13.24 17.79
C HIS A 182 -8.53 12.01 18.39
N LEU A 183 -8.53 11.85 19.72
CA LEU A 183 -9.27 10.77 20.39
C LEU A 183 -10.78 11.03 20.48
N THR A 184 -11.20 12.28 20.55
CA THR A 184 -12.62 12.66 20.62
C THR A 184 -13.32 12.55 19.27
N ASP A 185 -12.63 12.80 18.16
CA ASP A 185 -13.16 12.61 16.79
C ASP A 185 -13.35 11.13 16.42
N LEU A 186 -12.60 10.21 17.04
CA LEU A 186 -12.74 8.76 16.82
C LEU A 186 -13.85 8.10 17.66
N ALA A 187 -14.38 8.80 18.66
CA ALA A 187 -15.43 8.30 19.54
C ALA A 187 -16.86 8.68 19.08
N ASN A 188 -16.98 9.50 18.03
CA ASN A 188 -18.24 10.06 17.54
C ASN A 188 -18.66 9.56 16.13
N VAL A 189 -18.15 8.40 15.70
CA VAL A 189 -18.67 7.61 14.56
C VAL A 189 -19.26 6.31 15.08
#